data_AF-A0A4Q3J9P2-F1
#
_entry.id   AF-A0A4Q3J9P2-F1
#
_cell.length_a   1.000
_cell.length_b   1.000
_cell.length_c   1.000
_cell.angle_alpha   90.00
_cell.angle_beta   90.00
_cell.angle_gamma   90.00
#
_symmetry.space_group_name_H-M   'P 1'
#
loop_
_entity.id
_entity.type
_entity.pdbx_description
1 polymer ?
#
loop_
_entity_poly.entity_id
_entity_poly.type
_entity_poly.pdbx_seq_one_letter_code
_entity_poly.pdbx_strand_id
1 'polypeptide(L)'
;MSRLTVDDCQQPSVVVDSARGDDQGNVVIEGRFTAAVGGGALASVEATTAAGALTVARLDPATGAFALAGQGLPRGRHAVALTARDGQGRAARALPAAWVRPRSRSWGEGLLYQVVVDRFRGPGGAALAPPVTPASRAGGTLDGVRAEVERGTFDALGVTGLWLSPAYRNPDEARLNRDGHMSQGYHGYWPLASREVDPKLGGDQALRDLIAAAHGRGLRVLLDVVPNHVYEDNPLRQAHLNDGWFNDVNACICGATACDWGTHIQSCWFTNFLPDVRWQEPAVARHQVDDVRWWVDTFGLDGVRVDAVPMMPRAATRRLSQALHRAAAADEQPFVLGEVFTGPGPDGLAQI
;
A
#
# COMPACT_ATOMS: atom_id res chain seq x y z
N MET A 1 -2.45 23.96 -2.89
CA MET A 1 -3.89 24.11 -2.57
C MET A 1 -4.34 22.92 -1.73
N SER A 2 -4.64 23.15 -0.44
CA SER A 2 -5.42 22.21 0.37
C SER A 2 -6.81 22.14 -0.26
N ARG A 3 -7.18 21.01 -0.88
CA ARG A 3 -8.57 20.80 -1.31
C ARG A 3 -9.24 20.05 -0.17
N LEU A 4 -10.15 20.75 0.51
CA LEU A 4 -11.17 20.12 1.33
C LEU A 4 -11.95 19.18 0.41
N THR A 5 -11.75 17.87 0.55
CA THR A 5 -12.66 16.89 -0.06
C THR A 5 -13.92 16.88 0.79
N VAL A 6 -15.02 17.34 0.21
CA VAL A 6 -16.37 17.29 0.78
C VAL A 6 -17.05 16.07 0.19
N ASP A 7 -17.63 15.22 1.04
CA ASP A 7 -18.38 14.05 0.58
C ASP A 7 -19.61 14.49 -0.22
N ASP A 8 -20.01 13.67 -1.19
CA ASP A 8 -21.23 13.91 -1.97
C ASP A 8 -22.46 13.73 -1.08
N CYS A 9 -23.02 14.84 -0.60
CA CYS A 9 -24.20 14.85 0.26
C CYS A 9 -25.46 14.25 -0.39
N GLN A 10 -25.45 13.99 -1.71
CA GLN A 10 -26.54 13.28 -2.39
C GLN A 10 -26.51 11.76 -2.16
N GLN A 11 -25.43 11.24 -1.58
CA GLN A 11 -25.28 9.84 -1.24
C GLN A 11 -25.10 9.69 0.27
N PRO A 12 -25.64 8.60 0.86
CA PRO A 12 -25.34 8.33 2.25
C PRO A 12 -23.86 7.96 2.41
N SER A 13 -23.30 8.25 3.58
CA SER A 13 -21.94 7.86 3.92
C SER A 13 -21.90 7.05 5.21
N VAL A 14 -20.83 6.29 5.39
CA VAL A 14 -20.56 5.56 6.63
C VAL A 14 -19.11 5.78 7.02
N VAL A 15 -18.89 6.12 8.28
CA VAL A 15 -17.57 6.29 8.89
C VAL A 15 -17.42 5.23 9.96
N VAL A 16 -16.28 4.56 9.98
CA VAL A 16 -15.93 3.59 11.01
C VAL A 16 -15.00 4.27 11.99
N ASP A 17 -15.49 4.48 13.21
CA ASP A 17 -14.76 5.19 14.26
C ASP A 17 -13.72 4.26 14.92
N SER A 18 -14.07 2.98 15.12
CA SER A 18 -13.13 1.96 15.61
C SER A 18 -13.43 0.55 15.08
N ALA A 19 -12.40 -0.29 14.99
CA ALA A 19 -12.49 -1.69 14.57
C ALA A 19 -11.49 -2.58 15.34
N ARG A 20 -11.85 -2.91 16.58
CA ARG A 20 -10.94 -3.56 17.54
C ARG A 20 -11.20 -5.05 17.63
N GLY A 21 -10.13 -5.84 17.70
CA GLY A 21 -10.20 -7.22 18.14
C GLY A 21 -9.34 -7.49 19.38
N ASP A 22 -9.62 -8.60 20.06
CA ASP A 22 -8.90 -9.02 21.26
C ASP A 22 -8.22 -10.39 21.11
N ASP A 23 -7.60 -10.85 22.20
CA ASP A 23 -6.86 -12.11 22.20
C ASP A 23 -7.78 -13.34 22.35
N GLN A 24 -9.04 -13.11 22.72
CA GLN A 24 -10.09 -14.12 22.85
C GLN A 24 -10.84 -14.35 21.51
N GLY A 25 -10.55 -13.55 20.48
CA GLY A 25 -11.23 -13.65 19.19
C GLY A 25 -12.54 -12.88 19.11
N ASN A 26 -12.76 -11.94 20.03
CA ASN A 26 -13.87 -10.99 19.92
C ASN A 26 -13.45 -9.84 19.01
N VAL A 27 -14.39 -9.34 18.22
CA VAL A 27 -14.25 -8.15 17.39
C VAL A 27 -15.41 -7.21 17.67
N VAL A 28 -15.11 -5.92 17.83
CA VAL A 28 -16.10 -4.83 17.98
C VAL A 28 -15.79 -3.74 16.97
N ILE A 29 -16.81 -3.38 16.19
CA ILE A 29 -16.73 -2.28 15.21
C ILE A 29 -17.77 -1.24 15.59
N GLU A 30 -17.35 0.00 15.72
CA GLU A 30 -18.23 1.14 16.00
C GLU A 30 -18.13 2.15 14.86
N GLY A 31 -19.25 2.75 14.50
CA GLY A 31 -19.28 3.75 13.44
C GLY A 31 -20.57 4.54 13.40
N ARG A 32 -20.63 5.42 12.39
CA ARG A 32 -21.74 6.32 12.16
C ARG A 32 -22.14 6.34 10.69
N PHE A 33 -23.44 6.20 10.45
CA PHE A 33 -24.08 6.44 9.17
C PHE A 33 -24.57 7.88 9.08
N THR A 34 -24.31 8.54 7.95
CA THR A 34 -24.86 9.85 7.63
C THR A 34 -25.79 9.71 6.43
N ALA A 35 -27.04 10.12 6.61
CA ALA A 35 -28.03 10.07 5.55
C ALA A 35 -27.72 11.06 4.43
N ALA A 36 -28.09 10.70 3.19
CA ALA A 36 -28.11 11.64 2.08
C ALA A 36 -29.11 12.78 2.34
N VAL A 37 -29.00 13.87 1.58
CA VAL A 37 -30.05 14.89 1.52
C VAL A 37 -31.37 14.25 1.07
N GLY A 38 -32.43 14.40 1.86
CA GLY A 38 -33.72 13.71 1.63
C GLY A 38 -33.72 12.22 2.01
N GLY A 39 -32.64 11.75 2.63
CA GLY A 39 -32.42 10.41 3.15
C GLY A 39 -33.28 10.04 4.35
N GLY A 40 -33.48 8.74 4.57
CA GLY A 40 -34.07 8.23 5.80
C GLY A 40 -33.04 8.12 6.93
N ALA A 41 -33.52 7.91 8.16
CA ALA A 41 -32.66 7.48 9.26
C ALA A 41 -32.04 6.11 8.98
N LEU A 42 -30.93 5.80 9.66
CA LEU A 42 -30.31 4.47 9.64
C LEU A 42 -31.34 3.40 10.03
N ALA A 43 -31.51 2.39 9.17
CA ALA A 43 -32.48 1.32 9.34
C ALA A 43 -31.84 -0.05 9.54
N SER A 44 -30.72 -0.34 8.86
CA SER A 44 -29.99 -1.59 9.06
C SER A 44 -28.49 -1.43 8.84
N VAL A 45 -27.72 -2.31 9.47
CA VAL A 45 -26.29 -2.50 9.21
C VAL A 45 -26.04 -4.00 9.06
N GLU A 46 -25.37 -4.37 7.99
CA GLU A 46 -24.92 -5.71 7.70
C GLU A 46 -23.39 -5.70 7.64
N ALA A 47 -22.76 -6.68 8.27
CA ALA A 47 -21.30 -6.80 8.27
C ALA A 47 -20.89 -8.26 8.19
N THR A 48 -20.00 -8.57 7.25
CA THR A 48 -19.52 -9.94 7.02
C THR A 48 -18.01 -9.98 6.91
N THR A 49 -17.44 -11.04 7.45
CA THR A 49 -16.02 -11.40 7.33
C THR A 49 -15.92 -12.75 6.61
N ALA A 50 -14.71 -13.15 6.21
CA ALA A 50 -14.49 -14.50 5.68
C ALA A 50 -14.84 -15.61 6.70
N ALA A 51 -14.82 -15.30 8.01
CA ALA A 51 -15.17 -16.23 9.08
C ALA A 51 -16.68 -16.25 9.42
N GLY A 52 -17.48 -15.34 8.85
CA GLY A 52 -18.91 -15.24 9.10
C GLY A 52 -19.42 -13.82 9.33
N ALA A 53 -20.73 -13.71 9.54
CA ALA A 53 -21.39 -12.44 9.80
C ALA A 53 -21.12 -11.92 11.22
N LEU A 54 -20.98 -10.60 11.34
CA LEU A 54 -21.01 -9.92 12.64
C LEU A 54 -22.45 -9.58 13.01
N THR A 55 -22.74 -9.58 14.30
CA THR A 55 -24.05 -9.27 14.87
C THR A 55 -24.17 -7.78 15.18
N VAL A 56 -25.35 -7.21 15.00
CA VAL A 56 -25.63 -5.82 15.41
C VAL A 56 -25.85 -5.80 16.92
N ALA A 57 -24.88 -5.27 17.66
CA ALA A 57 -24.96 -5.10 19.12
C ALA A 57 -25.70 -3.82 19.51
N ARG A 58 -25.61 -2.77 18.70
CA ARG A 58 -26.31 -1.49 18.88
C ARG A 58 -26.64 -0.86 17.53
N LEU A 59 -27.82 -0.26 17.43
CA LEU A 59 -28.25 0.56 16.31
C LEU A 59 -29.03 1.76 16.86
N ASP A 60 -28.61 2.98 16.54
CA ASP A 60 -29.28 4.22 16.92
C ASP A 60 -29.67 5.00 15.66
N PRO A 61 -30.94 4.92 15.22
CA PRO A 61 -31.42 5.67 14.06
C PRO A 61 -31.35 7.19 14.22
N ALA A 62 -31.41 7.73 15.44
CA ALA A 62 -31.46 9.17 15.68
C ALA A 62 -30.08 9.82 15.47
N THR A 63 -29.02 9.13 15.88
CA THR A 63 -27.63 9.61 15.72
C THR A 63 -26.90 8.98 14.54
N GLY A 64 -27.48 7.94 13.93
CA GLY A 64 -26.84 7.09 12.93
C GLY A 64 -25.74 6.20 13.50
N ALA A 65 -25.55 6.16 14.82
CA ALA A 65 -24.51 5.36 15.44
C ALA A 65 -24.85 3.86 15.43
N PHE A 66 -23.84 3.02 15.27
CA PHE A 66 -24.00 1.56 15.36
C PHE A 66 -22.80 0.92 16.05
N ALA A 67 -23.02 -0.30 16.55
CA ALA A 67 -21.96 -1.20 17.00
C ALA A 67 -22.22 -2.62 16.50
N LEU A 68 -21.18 -3.25 15.99
CA LEU A 68 -21.17 -4.63 15.51
C LEU A 68 -20.25 -5.46 16.40
N ALA A 69 -20.62 -6.71 16.64
CA ALA A 69 -19.86 -7.65 17.46
C ALA A 69 -19.72 -9.02 16.77
N GLY A 70 -18.51 -9.58 16.82
CA GLY A 70 -18.21 -10.96 16.46
C GLY A 70 -17.43 -11.66 17.56
N GLN A 71 -17.52 -12.98 17.62
CA GLN A 71 -16.83 -13.81 18.61
C GLN A 71 -16.26 -15.06 17.96
N GLY A 72 -15.20 -15.63 18.55
CA GLY A 72 -14.60 -16.87 18.08
C GLY A 72 -13.85 -16.74 16.75
N LEU A 73 -13.48 -15.53 16.33
CA LEU A 73 -12.71 -15.36 15.10
C LEU A 73 -11.28 -15.94 15.29
N PRO A 74 -10.72 -16.60 14.26
CA PRO A 74 -9.36 -17.11 14.32
C PRO A 74 -8.35 -15.95 14.36
N ARG A 75 -7.10 -16.26 14.73
CA ARG A 75 -6.00 -15.29 14.63
C ARG A 75 -5.93 -14.74 13.20
N GLY A 76 -5.76 -13.43 13.09
CA GLY A 76 -5.49 -12.76 11.82
C GLY A 76 -6.15 -11.41 11.69
N ARG A 77 -5.99 -10.84 10.49
CA ARG A 77 -6.64 -9.59 10.09
C ARG A 77 -7.93 -9.93 9.36
N HIS A 78 -9.04 -9.40 9.86
CA HIS A 78 -10.37 -9.67 9.31
C HIS A 78 -10.89 -8.44 8.61
N ALA A 79 -10.88 -8.44 7.28
CA ALA A 79 -11.59 -7.45 6.48
C ALA A 79 -13.10 -7.65 6.65
N VAL A 80 -13.83 -6.56 6.82
CA VAL A 80 -15.26 -6.58 7.10
C VAL A 80 -16.00 -5.84 6.00
N ALA A 81 -16.78 -6.56 5.19
CA ALA A 81 -17.69 -5.96 4.23
C ALA A 81 -18.91 -5.41 4.97
N LEU A 82 -18.91 -4.08 5.20
CA LEU A 82 -19.96 -3.37 5.92
C LEU A 82 -20.88 -2.63 4.95
N THR A 83 -22.18 -2.83 5.09
CA THR A 83 -23.22 -2.07 4.39
C THR A 83 -24.22 -1.52 5.39
N ALA A 84 -24.36 -0.20 5.43
CA ALA A 84 -25.38 0.50 6.23
C ALA A 84 -26.47 1.05 5.30
N ARG A 85 -27.74 0.93 5.67
CA ARG A 85 -28.89 1.33 4.84
C ARG A 85 -29.83 2.25 5.58
N ASP A 86 -30.37 3.24 4.88
CA ASP A 86 -31.48 4.05 5.39
C ASP A 86 -32.84 3.35 5.22
N GLY A 87 -33.89 3.91 5.85
CA GLY A 87 -35.26 3.41 5.72
C GLY A 87 -35.86 3.46 4.31
N GLN A 88 -35.17 4.08 3.34
CA GLN A 88 -35.55 4.14 1.93
C GLN A 88 -34.69 3.18 1.07
N GLY A 89 -33.80 2.39 1.68
CA GLY A 89 -32.94 1.42 1.03
C GLY A 89 -31.65 1.98 0.44
N ARG A 90 -31.37 3.28 0.58
CA ARG A 90 -30.08 3.87 0.14
C ARG A 90 -28.96 3.32 1.02
N ALA A 91 -27.84 2.96 0.40
CA ALA A 91 -26.77 2.23 1.07
C ALA A 91 -25.43 2.96 1.02
N ALA A 92 -24.71 2.93 2.14
CA ALA A 92 -23.30 3.31 2.23
C ALA A 92 -22.46 2.07 2.58
N ARG A 93 -21.25 1.98 2.05
CA ARG A 93 -20.36 0.82 2.25
C ARG A 93 -19.01 1.25 2.82
N ALA A 94 -18.44 0.39 3.66
CA ALA A 94 -17.07 0.50 4.13
C ALA A 94 -16.41 -0.88 4.20
N LEU A 95 -15.08 -0.90 4.20
CA LEU A 95 -14.25 -2.10 4.31
C LEU A 95 -13.25 -1.95 5.47
N PRO A 96 -13.69 -1.73 6.74
CA PRO A 96 -12.76 -1.72 7.85
C PRO A 96 -12.13 -3.10 8.04
N ALA A 97 -11.03 -3.14 8.79
CA ALA A 97 -10.43 -4.39 9.23
C ALA A 97 -10.18 -4.35 10.73
N ALA A 98 -10.26 -5.53 11.37
CA ALA A 98 -9.93 -5.70 12.77
C ALA A 98 -8.91 -6.83 12.95
N TRP A 99 -7.93 -6.62 13.82
CA TRP A 99 -6.94 -7.64 14.16
C TRP A 99 -7.35 -8.48 15.37
N VAL A 100 -7.23 -9.80 15.23
CA VAL A 100 -7.36 -10.78 16.33
C VAL A 100 -5.99 -11.41 16.59
N ARG A 101 -5.52 -11.32 17.84
CA ARG A 101 -4.21 -11.83 18.28
C ARG A 101 -3.04 -11.43 17.36
N PRO A 102 -2.86 -10.14 16.98
CA PRO A 102 -1.70 -9.73 16.19
C PRO A 102 -0.41 -9.98 16.98
N ARG A 103 0.72 -10.16 16.30
CA ARG A 103 2.03 -10.28 16.98
C ARG A 103 2.48 -8.97 17.61
N SER A 104 2.04 -7.84 17.05
CA SER A 104 2.18 -6.52 17.65
C SER A 104 0.90 -5.72 17.46
N ARG A 105 0.45 -5.05 18.53
CA ARG A 105 -0.71 -4.15 18.49
C ARG A 105 -0.37 -2.83 17.81
N SER A 106 0.89 -2.39 17.89
CA SER A 106 1.35 -1.14 17.29
C SER A 106 2.63 -1.32 16.48
N TRP A 107 2.88 -0.41 15.54
CA TRP A 107 4.14 -0.42 14.77
C TRP A 107 5.36 0.02 15.60
N GLY A 108 5.16 0.72 16.72
CA GLY A 108 6.25 1.22 17.58
C GLY A 108 6.91 0.16 18.47
N GLU A 109 6.30 -1.01 18.61
CA GLU A 109 6.76 -2.09 19.49
C GLU A 109 7.21 -3.33 18.70
N GLY A 110 7.20 -3.26 17.37
CA GLY A 110 7.40 -4.39 16.47
C GLY A 110 8.82 -4.49 15.89
N LEU A 111 9.16 -5.69 15.40
CA LEU A 111 10.32 -5.95 14.58
C LEU A 111 9.89 -6.14 13.11
N LEU A 112 10.36 -5.27 12.23
CA LEU A 112 10.17 -5.34 10.79
C LEU A 112 11.31 -6.14 10.14
N TYR A 113 10.96 -7.11 9.28
CA TYR A 113 11.92 -7.85 8.47
C TYR A 113 11.75 -7.49 6.99
N GLN A 114 12.77 -6.89 6.38
CA GLN A 114 12.75 -6.54 4.96
C GLN A 114 13.11 -7.76 4.10
N VAL A 115 12.32 -7.99 3.04
CA VAL A 115 12.50 -9.07 2.09
C VAL A 115 12.61 -8.48 0.68
N VAL A 116 13.77 -8.66 0.04
CA VAL A 116 13.89 -8.51 -1.42
C VAL A 116 13.46 -9.82 -2.05
N VAL A 117 12.26 -9.84 -2.63
CA VAL A 117 11.56 -11.09 -2.99
C VAL A 117 12.40 -11.96 -3.93
N ASP A 118 12.97 -11.37 -4.99
CA ASP A 118 13.82 -12.08 -5.96
C ASP A 118 15.06 -12.73 -5.32
N ARG A 119 15.50 -12.27 -4.14
CA ARG A 119 16.76 -12.67 -3.49
C ARG A 119 16.57 -13.55 -2.27
N PHE A 120 15.32 -13.88 -1.90
CA PHE A 120 15.04 -14.55 -0.64
C PHE A 120 14.90 -16.08 -0.79
N ARG A 121 13.85 -16.53 -1.47
CA ARG A 121 13.55 -17.95 -1.70
C ARG A 121 12.89 -18.16 -3.05
N GLY A 122 13.29 -19.24 -3.73
CA GLY A 122 12.69 -19.69 -4.98
C GLY A 122 11.31 -20.32 -4.77
N PRO A 123 10.68 -20.82 -5.85
CA PRO A 123 9.37 -21.47 -5.80
C PRO A 123 9.30 -22.56 -4.71
N GLY A 124 8.19 -22.62 -3.96
CA GLY A 124 7.99 -23.60 -2.88
C GLY A 124 8.98 -23.48 -1.71
N GLY A 125 9.70 -22.37 -1.58
CA GLY A 125 10.71 -22.16 -0.52
C GLY A 125 12.09 -22.72 -0.86
N ALA A 126 12.36 -23.04 -2.13
CA ALA A 126 13.65 -23.55 -2.55
C ALA A 126 14.80 -22.56 -2.26
N ALA A 127 15.99 -23.09 -1.95
CA ALA A 127 17.20 -22.28 -1.91
C ALA A 127 17.52 -21.76 -3.31
N LEU A 128 17.93 -20.50 -3.41
CA LEU A 128 18.33 -19.88 -4.67
C LEU A 128 19.78 -20.24 -5.01
N ALA A 129 20.04 -20.53 -6.28
CA ALA A 129 21.40 -20.51 -6.81
C ALA A 129 21.87 -19.05 -6.95
N PRO A 130 23.20 -18.80 -6.95
CA PRO A 130 23.72 -17.48 -7.30
C PRO A 130 23.22 -17.03 -8.68
N PRO A 131 22.79 -15.77 -8.85
CA PRO A 131 22.43 -15.25 -10.16
C PRO A 131 23.66 -15.19 -11.07
N VAL A 132 23.44 -15.16 -12.38
CA VAL A 132 24.52 -15.08 -13.39
C VAL A 132 25.44 -13.88 -13.13
N THR A 133 24.87 -12.75 -12.73
CA THR A 133 25.58 -11.58 -12.22
C THR A 133 24.85 -11.02 -11.00
N PRO A 134 25.50 -10.23 -10.13
CA PRO A 134 24.82 -9.53 -9.03
C PRO A 134 23.64 -8.64 -9.48
N ALA A 135 23.65 -8.22 -10.75
CA ALA A 135 22.66 -7.36 -11.37
C ALA A 135 21.56 -8.13 -12.15
N SER A 136 21.62 -9.47 -12.15
CA SER A 136 20.62 -10.34 -12.77
C SER A 136 19.60 -10.82 -11.73
N ARG A 137 18.42 -11.24 -12.19
CA ARG A 137 17.39 -11.92 -11.40
C ARG A 137 17.95 -13.24 -10.83
N ALA A 138 17.67 -13.51 -9.55
CA ALA A 138 18.02 -14.77 -8.90
C ALA A 138 16.85 -15.76 -8.88
N GLY A 139 15.61 -15.31 -9.13
CA GLY A 139 14.45 -16.20 -9.30
C GLY A 139 13.66 -16.45 -8.02
N GLY A 140 13.78 -15.58 -7.02
CA GLY A 140 12.93 -15.61 -5.84
C GLY A 140 11.47 -15.26 -6.14
N THR A 141 10.54 -15.80 -5.35
CA THR A 141 9.09 -15.71 -5.61
C THR A 141 8.32 -15.39 -4.34
N LEU A 142 7.09 -14.86 -4.49
CA LEU A 142 6.20 -14.60 -3.37
C LEU A 142 5.79 -15.88 -2.64
N ASP A 143 5.60 -16.98 -3.38
CA ASP A 143 5.38 -18.30 -2.79
C ASP A 143 6.60 -18.80 -1.98
N GLY A 144 7.81 -18.48 -2.43
CA GLY A 144 9.03 -18.72 -1.66
C GLY A 144 9.02 -18.00 -0.31
N VAL A 145 8.57 -16.74 -0.27
CA VAL A 145 8.38 -16.01 1.00
C VAL A 145 7.25 -16.64 1.83
N ARG A 146 6.16 -17.06 1.19
CA ARG A 146 5.03 -17.72 1.87
C ARG A 146 5.47 -19.00 2.57
N ALA A 147 6.28 -19.84 1.92
CA ALA A 147 6.82 -21.05 2.50
C ALA A 147 7.63 -20.79 3.79
N GLU A 148 8.31 -19.64 3.88
CA GLU A 148 9.07 -19.22 5.07
C GLU A 148 8.18 -18.73 6.20
N VAL A 149 7.11 -18.00 5.86
CA VAL A 149 6.02 -17.70 6.79
C VAL A 149 5.44 -19.00 7.33
N GLU A 150 5.13 -19.95 6.45
CA GLU A 150 4.53 -21.24 6.80
C GLU A 150 5.41 -22.11 7.68
N ARG A 151 6.71 -22.08 7.43
CA ARG A 151 7.69 -22.79 8.25
C ARG A 151 7.91 -22.16 9.63
N GLY A 152 7.44 -20.94 9.86
CA GLY A 152 7.65 -20.22 11.12
C GLY A 152 9.04 -19.59 11.25
N THR A 153 9.74 -19.34 10.14
CA THR A 153 11.07 -18.69 10.14
C THR A 153 11.00 -17.33 10.85
N PHE A 154 10.00 -16.52 10.51
CA PHE A 154 9.79 -15.19 11.10
C PHE A 154 9.35 -15.28 12.56
N ASP A 155 8.65 -16.35 12.93
CA ASP A 155 8.22 -16.60 14.29
C ASP A 155 9.42 -16.81 15.22
N ALA A 156 10.38 -17.62 14.78
CA ALA A 156 11.61 -17.91 15.51
C ALA A 156 12.51 -16.67 15.69
N LEU A 157 12.42 -15.71 14.77
CA LEU A 157 13.15 -14.44 14.82
C LEU A 157 12.45 -13.36 15.67
N GLY A 158 11.22 -13.61 16.14
CA GLY A 158 10.43 -12.61 16.86
C GLY A 158 9.92 -11.47 15.96
N VAL A 159 9.87 -11.68 14.65
CA VAL A 159 9.39 -10.69 13.68
C VAL A 159 7.88 -10.51 13.87
N THR A 160 7.43 -9.25 13.76
CA THR A 160 6.01 -8.87 13.90
C THR A 160 5.44 -8.30 12.61
N GLY A 161 6.28 -7.93 11.65
CA GLY A 161 5.83 -7.53 10.32
C GLY A 161 6.89 -7.72 9.24
N LEU A 162 6.42 -7.86 8.00
CA LEU A 162 7.25 -7.99 6.80
C LEU A 162 7.21 -6.69 6.01
N TRP A 163 8.35 -6.28 5.47
CA TRP A 163 8.45 -5.26 4.43
C TRP A 163 8.93 -5.91 3.15
N LEU A 164 8.03 -6.04 2.19
CA LEU A 164 8.33 -6.63 0.88
C LEU A 164 8.84 -5.53 -0.05
N SER A 165 9.91 -5.83 -0.81
CA SER A 165 10.32 -5.03 -1.97
C SER A 165 9.16 -4.86 -2.96
N PRO A 166 9.23 -3.88 -3.89
CA PRO A 166 8.13 -3.65 -4.82
C PRO A 166 7.79 -4.91 -5.63
N ALA A 167 6.49 -5.15 -5.83
CA ALA A 167 5.96 -6.33 -6.51
C ALA A 167 5.47 -6.03 -7.95
N TYR A 168 5.60 -4.79 -8.43
CA TYR A 168 5.18 -4.37 -9.76
C TYR A 168 5.75 -5.26 -10.85
N ARG A 169 5.00 -5.47 -11.93
CA ARG A 169 5.59 -5.96 -13.18
C ARG A 169 6.73 -5.04 -13.61
N ASN A 170 7.90 -5.63 -13.80
CA ASN A 170 9.11 -4.97 -14.27
C ASN A 170 9.46 -5.46 -15.69
N PRO A 171 10.28 -4.71 -16.46
CA PRO A 171 10.76 -5.16 -17.77
C PRO A 171 11.62 -6.44 -17.69
N ASP A 172 11.71 -7.13 -18.82
CA ASP A 172 12.46 -8.38 -18.96
C ASP A 172 13.89 -8.11 -19.41
N GLU A 173 14.04 -7.08 -20.22
CA GLU A 173 15.30 -6.62 -20.73
C GLU A 173 16.15 -5.95 -19.65
N ALA A 174 17.47 -6.07 -19.82
CA ALA A 174 18.40 -5.35 -18.99
C ALA A 174 18.59 -3.92 -19.53
N ARG A 175 18.91 -3.00 -18.63
CA ARG A 175 19.29 -1.61 -18.96
C ARG A 175 20.70 -1.32 -18.50
N LEU A 176 21.38 -0.45 -19.23
CA LEU A 176 22.70 0.04 -18.85
C LEU A 176 22.54 1.03 -17.69
N ASN A 177 23.12 0.70 -16.55
CA ASN A 177 23.17 1.59 -15.41
C ASN A 177 24.29 2.62 -15.56
N ARG A 178 24.26 3.64 -14.71
CA ARG A 178 25.28 4.71 -14.68
C ARG A 178 26.69 4.22 -14.33
N ASP A 179 26.80 3.07 -13.68
CA ASP A 179 28.06 2.41 -13.35
C ASP A 179 28.66 1.62 -14.54
N GLY A 180 27.99 1.63 -15.70
CA GLY A 180 28.45 0.94 -16.91
C GLY A 180 28.07 -0.53 -16.98
N HIS A 181 27.28 -1.04 -16.02
CA HIS A 181 26.85 -2.44 -16.00
C HIS A 181 25.40 -2.62 -16.45
N MET A 182 25.14 -3.70 -17.18
CA MET A 182 23.77 -4.11 -17.52
C MET A 182 23.09 -4.69 -16.29
N SER A 183 21.89 -4.19 -15.98
CA SER A 183 21.08 -4.62 -14.84
C SER A 183 19.65 -4.95 -15.24
N GLN A 184 19.07 -5.95 -14.58
CA GLN A 184 17.67 -6.33 -14.73
C GLN A 184 16.82 -5.71 -13.61
N GLY A 185 15.53 -5.50 -13.86
CA GLY A 185 14.56 -4.95 -12.89
C GLY A 185 14.14 -5.93 -11.78
N TYR A 186 15.08 -6.73 -11.26
CA TYR A 186 14.81 -7.74 -10.22
C TYR A 186 14.38 -7.13 -8.88
N HIS A 187 14.78 -5.89 -8.64
CA HIS A 187 14.55 -5.17 -7.39
C HIS A 187 13.15 -4.54 -7.31
N GLY A 188 12.37 -4.54 -8.40
CA GLY A 188 10.96 -4.09 -8.41
C GLY A 188 10.74 -2.60 -8.73
N TYR A 189 11.76 -1.77 -8.59
CA TYR A 189 11.71 -0.30 -8.79
C TYR A 189 11.63 0.19 -10.24
N TRP A 190 11.37 -0.65 -11.25
CA TRP A 190 11.11 -0.19 -12.62
C TRP A 190 9.66 -0.55 -13.02
N PRO A 191 8.62 0.13 -12.49
CA PRO A 191 7.23 -0.25 -12.72
C PRO A 191 6.85 -0.12 -14.20
N LEU A 192 6.76 -1.26 -14.88
CA LEU A 192 6.24 -1.36 -16.24
C LEU A 192 4.70 -1.32 -16.26
N ALA A 193 4.06 -1.81 -15.20
CA ALA A 193 2.61 -1.68 -14.99
C ALA A 193 2.32 -1.28 -13.54
N SER A 194 1.48 -0.25 -13.35
CA SER A 194 1.24 0.35 -12.02
C SER A 194 0.34 -0.49 -11.11
N ARG A 195 -0.48 -1.39 -11.69
CA ARG A 195 -1.49 -2.21 -10.99
C ARG A 195 -1.46 -3.68 -11.42
N GLU A 196 -0.27 -4.27 -11.41
CA GLU A 196 -0.05 -5.67 -11.76
C GLU A 196 1.13 -6.21 -10.96
N VAL A 197 0.96 -7.34 -10.27
CA VAL A 197 2.08 -8.07 -9.67
C VAL A 197 2.86 -8.80 -10.76
N ASP A 198 4.19 -8.71 -10.74
CA ASP A 198 5.05 -9.36 -11.73
C ASP A 198 4.75 -10.88 -11.82
N PRO A 199 4.39 -11.40 -13.00
CA PRO A 199 4.17 -12.84 -13.20
C PRO A 199 5.37 -13.70 -12.80
N LYS A 200 6.61 -13.17 -12.87
CA LYS A 200 7.82 -13.88 -12.44
C LYS A 200 7.87 -14.09 -10.93
N LEU A 201 7.18 -13.25 -10.16
CA LEU A 201 7.04 -13.40 -8.71
C LEU A 201 5.86 -14.31 -8.30
N GLY A 202 5.01 -14.68 -9.27
CA GLY A 202 3.81 -15.50 -9.06
C GLY A 202 2.48 -14.77 -9.28
N GLY A 203 2.50 -13.46 -9.59
CA GLY A 203 1.31 -12.67 -9.88
C GLY A 203 0.40 -12.38 -8.66
N ASP A 204 -0.74 -11.78 -8.93
CA ASP A 204 -1.65 -11.25 -7.90
C ASP A 204 -2.08 -12.31 -6.87
N GLN A 205 -2.36 -13.53 -7.32
CA GLN A 205 -2.78 -14.60 -6.42
C GLN A 205 -1.67 -14.97 -5.41
N ALA A 206 -0.41 -15.02 -5.85
CA ALA A 206 0.70 -15.32 -4.95
C ALA A 206 0.88 -14.24 -3.87
N LEU A 207 0.64 -12.96 -4.19
CA LEU A 207 0.68 -11.88 -3.21
C LEU A 207 -0.47 -11.99 -2.20
N ARG A 208 -1.70 -12.28 -2.67
CA ARG A 208 -2.86 -12.52 -1.80
C ARG A 208 -2.60 -13.66 -0.82
N ASP A 209 -2.07 -14.77 -1.33
CA ASP A 209 -1.79 -15.95 -0.53
C ASP A 209 -0.70 -15.70 0.52
N LEU A 210 0.38 -14.99 0.14
CA LEU A 210 1.43 -14.60 1.08
C LEU A 210 0.88 -13.72 2.21
N ILE A 211 0.09 -12.70 1.86
CA ILE A 211 -0.49 -11.79 2.86
C ILE A 211 -1.45 -12.54 3.78
N ALA A 212 -2.30 -13.42 3.23
CA ALA A 212 -3.19 -14.26 4.03
C ALA A 212 -2.41 -15.18 4.99
N ALA A 213 -1.33 -15.81 4.53
CA ALA A 213 -0.46 -16.64 5.37
C ALA A 213 0.24 -15.83 6.48
N ALA A 214 0.70 -14.62 6.15
CA ALA A 214 1.30 -13.69 7.11
C ALA A 214 0.29 -13.25 8.17
N HIS A 215 -0.90 -12.81 7.74
CA HIS A 215 -1.99 -12.42 8.62
C HIS A 215 -2.44 -13.56 9.53
N GLY A 216 -2.59 -14.78 9.01
CA GLY A 216 -2.91 -15.96 9.83
C GLY A 216 -1.89 -16.25 10.93
N ARG A 217 -0.65 -15.77 10.78
CA ARG A 217 0.40 -15.82 11.82
C ARG A 217 0.55 -14.56 12.65
N GLY A 218 -0.33 -13.57 12.48
CA GLY A 218 -0.29 -12.31 13.22
C GLY A 218 0.76 -11.32 12.71
N LEU A 219 1.35 -11.56 11.54
CA LEU A 219 2.36 -10.70 10.93
C LEU A 219 1.67 -9.61 10.10
N ARG A 220 2.03 -8.35 10.32
CA ARG A 220 1.62 -7.24 9.44
C ARG A 220 2.47 -7.21 8.17
N VAL A 221 1.94 -6.70 7.05
CA VAL A 221 2.67 -6.64 5.77
C VAL A 221 2.69 -5.22 5.21
N LEU A 222 3.89 -4.70 4.98
CA LEU A 222 4.17 -3.51 4.19
C LEU A 222 4.62 -3.91 2.79
N LEU A 223 4.13 -3.19 1.78
CA LEU A 223 4.66 -3.26 0.42
C LEU A 223 5.40 -1.96 0.11
N ASP A 224 6.56 -2.08 -0.52
CA ASP A 224 7.26 -0.95 -1.10
C ASP A 224 6.53 -0.45 -2.36
N VAL A 225 6.22 0.85 -2.41
CA VAL A 225 5.50 1.49 -3.50
C VAL A 225 6.34 2.59 -4.13
N VAL A 226 6.23 2.71 -5.45
CA VAL A 226 7.07 3.60 -6.28
C VAL A 226 6.19 4.62 -7.01
N PRO A 227 5.74 5.69 -6.33
CA PRO A 227 4.79 6.61 -6.93
C PRO A 227 5.49 7.84 -7.57
N ASN A 228 6.83 7.85 -7.59
CA ASN A 228 7.65 8.92 -8.15
C ASN A 228 7.88 8.79 -9.67
N HIS A 229 8.13 7.57 -10.14
CA HIS A 229 8.54 7.32 -11.51
C HIS A 229 7.92 6.01 -12.02
N VAL A 230 7.93 5.85 -13.34
CA VAL A 230 7.55 4.60 -14.02
C VAL A 230 8.66 4.20 -14.98
N TYR A 231 8.59 2.99 -15.54
CA TYR A 231 9.48 2.59 -16.61
C TYR A 231 9.14 3.30 -17.94
N GLU A 232 10.13 3.52 -18.81
CA GLU A 232 9.93 4.24 -20.09
C GLU A 232 8.89 3.59 -21.02
N ASP A 233 8.68 2.28 -20.93
CA ASP A 233 7.68 1.57 -21.71
C ASP A 233 6.34 1.37 -20.97
N ASN A 234 6.17 1.99 -19.80
CA ASN A 234 4.92 1.94 -19.05
C ASN A 234 3.77 2.55 -19.88
N PRO A 235 2.62 1.86 -20.01
CA PRO A 235 1.47 2.36 -20.79
C PRO A 235 0.97 3.75 -20.37
N LEU A 236 1.07 4.09 -19.08
CA LEU A 236 0.74 5.43 -18.58
C LEU A 236 1.62 6.48 -19.25
N ARG A 237 2.93 6.22 -19.33
CA ARG A 237 3.87 7.13 -19.97
C ARG A 237 3.56 7.26 -21.46
N GLN A 238 3.31 6.16 -22.15
CA GLN A 238 2.98 6.17 -23.58
C GLN A 238 1.70 6.98 -23.87
N ALA A 239 0.69 6.88 -23.01
CA ALA A 239 -0.57 7.61 -23.16
C ALA A 239 -0.43 9.13 -22.91
N HIS A 240 0.58 9.54 -22.14
CA HIS A 240 0.72 10.90 -21.60
C HIS A 240 2.09 11.52 -21.92
N LEU A 241 2.70 11.18 -23.07
CA LEU A 241 4.02 11.69 -23.47
C LEU A 241 4.06 13.21 -23.66
N ASN A 242 2.95 13.81 -24.12
CA ASN A 242 2.93 15.18 -24.64
C ASN A 242 1.92 16.10 -23.94
N ASP A 243 1.40 15.71 -22.77
CA ASP A 243 0.35 16.45 -22.06
C ASP A 243 0.77 16.90 -20.65
N GLY A 244 2.07 16.82 -20.34
CA GLY A 244 2.65 17.40 -19.13
C GLY A 244 2.55 16.52 -17.89
N TRP A 245 2.17 15.25 -18.02
CA TRP A 245 2.12 14.32 -16.88
C TRP A 245 3.50 13.92 -16.34
N PHE A 246 4.54 14.08 -17.15
CA PHE A 246 5.92 13.79 -16.78
C PHE A 246 6.73 15.08 -16.75
N ASN A 247 7.72 15.13 -15.87
CA ASN A 247 8.70 16.21 -15.87
C ASN A 247 9.58 16.05 -17.11
N ASP A 248 9.62 17.02 -18.05
CA ASP A 248 10.54 16.95 -19.19
C ASP A 248 10.84 18.30 -19.86
N VAL A 249 12.09 18.42 -20.33
CA VAL A 249 12.51 19.24 -21.48
C VAL A 249 13.87 18.83 -22.08
N ASN A 250 14.68 17.96 -21.44
CA ASN A 250 15.99 17.48 -21.96
C ASN A 250 16.55 16.24 -21.17
N ALA A 251 15.70 15.43 -20.51
CA ALA A 251 16.14 14.36 -19.61
C ALA A 251 17.16 14.83 -18.55
N CYS A 252 16.75 15.77 -17.69
CA CYS A 252 17.52 16.18 -16.50
C CYS A 252 17.76 14.95 -15.62
N ILE A 253 18.92 14.32 -15.72
CA ILE A 253 19.28 13.13 -14.94
C ILE A 253 19.92 13.57 -13.62
N CYS A 254 19.30 13.20 -12.49
CA CYS A 254 19.69 13.70 -11.17
C CYS A 254 21.16 13.45 -10.86
N GLY A 255 21.91 14.47 -10.43
CA GLY A 255 23.34 14.37 -10.14
C GLY A 255 24.26 14.54 -11.37
N ALA A 256 23.72 14.83 -12.55
CA ALA A 256 24.53 15.35 -13.65
C ALA A 256 24.93 16.81 -13.38
N THR A 257 26.02 17.29 -14.01
CA THR A 257 26.57 18.64 -13.76
C THR A 257 25.54 19.76 -13.95
N ALA A 258 24.66 19.64 -14.94
CA ALA A 258 23.60 20.61 -15.23
C ALA A 258 22.25 20.26 -14.57
N CYS A 259 22.20 19.22 -13.73
CA CYS A 259 21.00 18.70 -13.10
C CYS A 259 21.33 18.15 -11.70
N ASP A 260 21.77 19.02 -10.80
CA ASP A 260 22.18 18.62 -9.46
C ASP A 260 20.99 18.21 -8.60
N TRP A 261 21.25 17.36 -7.59
CA TRP A 261 20.22 16.91 -6.66
C TRP A 261 19.63 18.07 -5.84
N GLY A 262 20.43 19.04 -5.40
CA GLY A 262 19.93 20.11 -4.52
C GLY A 262 18.83 20.95 -5.17
N THR A 263 19.02 21.32 -6.44
CA THR A 263 18.10 22.20 -7.17
C THR A 263 16.96 21.42 -7.83
N HIS A 264 17.24 20.21 -8.34
CA HIS A 264 16.34 19.54 -9.27
C HIS A 264 15.66 18.28 -8.72
N ILE A 265 15.87 17.89 -7.45
CA ILE A 265 15.38 16.61 -6.89
C ILE A 265 13.91 16.30 -7.20
N GLN A 266 13.02 17.31 -7.28
CA GLN A 266 11.58 17.14 -7.56
C GLN A 266 11.17 17.17 -9.05
N SER A 267 12.15 17.18 -9.95
CA SER A 267 11.92 17.30 -11.41
C SER A 267 12.94 16.55 -12.27
N CYS A 268 14.04 16.08 -11.68
CA CYS A 268 15.03 15.26 -12.35
C CYS A 268 14.65 13.78 -12.32
N TRP A 269 15.17 13.01 -13.27
CA TRP A 269 14.93 11.57 -13.36
C TRP A 269 16.09 10.80 -12.72
N PHE A 270 15.80 9.66 -12.10
CA PHE A 270 16.83 8.76 -11.59
C PHE A 270 17.75 8.25 -12.71
N THR A 271 17.20 7.97 -13.88
CA THR A 271 17.94 7.51 -15.06
C THR A 271 17.08 7.78 -16.31
N ASN A 272 17.67 7.65 -17.49
CA ASN A 272 17.01 7.96 -18.76
C ASN A 272 15.79 7.07 -19.06
N PHE A 273 15.73 5.87 -18.48
CA PHE A 273 14.62 4.93 -18.66
C PHE A 273 13.60 4.93 -17.49
N LEU A 274 13.72 5.86 -16.53
CA LEU A 274 12.76 6.04 -15.42
C LEU A 274 12.18 7.46 -15.41
N PRO A 275 11.24 7.75 -16.33
CA PRO A 275 10.54 9.03 -16.36
C PRO A 275 9.86 9.38 -15.03
N ASP A 276 10.16 10.58 -14.55
CA ASP A 276 9.62 11.15 -13.32
C ASP A 276 8.23 11.78 -13.56
N VAL A 277 7.27 11.48 -12.69
CA VAL A 277 5.90 11.96 -12.83
C VAL A 277 5.74 13.35 -12.21
N ARG A 278 5.03 14.23 -12.91
CA ARG A 278 4.82 15.62 -12.49
C ARG A 278 3.69 15.73 -11.46
N TRP A 279 4.01 15.48 -10.20
CA TRP A 279 3.05 15.57 -9.07
C TRP A 279 2.35 16.93 -8.90
N GLN A 280 2.88 18.00 -9.50
CA GLN A 280 2.25 19.32 -9.52
C GLN A 280 0.98 19.33 -10.39
N GLU A 281 0.87 18.42 -11.35
CA GLU A 281 -0.34 18.24 -12.17
C GLU A 281 -1.44 17.54 -11.36
N PRO A 282 -2.60 18.20 -11.13
CA PRO A 282 -3.67 17.61 -10.31
C PRO A 282 -4.19 16.25 -10.79
N ALA A 283 -4.18 15.97 -12.10
CA ALA A 283 -4.59 14.66 -12.62
C ALA A 283 -3.59 13.56 -12.22
N VAL A 284 -2.29 13.82 -12.38
CA VAL A 284 -1.20 12.91 -11.96
C VAL A 284 -1.27 12.63 -10.47
N ALA A 285 -1.40 13.68 -9.63
CA ALA A 285 -1.46 13.52 -8.19
C ALA A 285 -2.65 12.66 -7.71
N ARG A 286 -3.81 12.72 -8.41
CA ARG A 286 -4.94 11.83 -8.12
C ARG A 286 -4.63 10.40 -8.55
N HIS A 287 -4.13 10.23 -9.78
CA HIS A 287 -3.79 8.93 -10.33
C HIS A 287 -2.80 8.16 -9.43
N GLN A 288 -1.71 8.80 -9.02
CA GLN A 288 -0.69 8.16 -8.18
C GLN A 288 -1.20 7.79 -6.79
N VAL A 289 -2.08 8.62 -6.22
CA VAL A 289 -2.74 8.28 -4.94
C VAL A 289 -3.67 7.08 -5.13
N ASP A 290 -4.43 7.04 -6.21
CA ASP A 290 -5.34 5.93 -6.49
C ASP A 290 -4.59 4.62 -6.77
N ASP A 291 -3.41 4.67 -7.40
CA ASP A 291 -2.56 3.50 -7.61
C ASP A 291 -2.00 2.94 -6.30
N VAL A 292 -1.49 3.79 -5.40
CA VAL A 292 -1.03 3.34 -4.08
C VAL A 292 -2.18 2.77 -3.25
N ARG A 293 -3.36 3.41 -3.29
CA ARG A 293 -4.56 2.89 -2.64
C ARG A 293 -4.99 1.54 -3.21
N TRP A 294 -4.90 1.36 -4.53
CA TRP A 294 -5.24 0.10 -5.16
C TRP A 294 -4.43 -1.05 -4.56
N TRP A 295 -3.12 -0.88 -4.30
CA TRP A 295 -2.31 -1.90 -3.64
C TRP A 295 -2.81 -2.25 -2.23
N VAL A 296 -3.12 -1.23 -1.43
CA VAL A 296 -3.59 -1.44 -0.05
C VAL A 296 -4.96 -2.10 -0.02
N ASP A 297 -5.91 -1.58 -0.80
CA ASP A 297 -7.30 -2.04 -0.80
C ASP A 297 -7.44 -3.41 -1.47
N THR A 298 -6.69 -3.66 -2.56
CA THR A 298 -6.79 -4.89 -3.35
C THR A 298 -6.19 -6.09 -2.61
N PHE A 299 -5.06 -5.90 -1.93
CA PHE A 299 -4.33 -6.99 -1.28
C PHE A 299 -4.49 -7.01 0.24
N GLY A 300 -5.11 -5.98 0.83
CA GLY A 300 -5.33 -5.89 2.27
C GLY A 300 -4.06 -5.60 3.06
N LEU A 301 -3.12 -4.85 2.49
CA LEU A 301 -1.85 -4.49 3.14
C LEU A 301 -2.09 -3.71 4.44
N ASP A 302 -1.18 -3.86 5.40
CA ASP A 302 -1.21 -3.10 6.66
C ASP A 302 -0.53 -1.73 6.54
N GLY A 303 0.09 -1.45 5.40
CA GLY A 303 0.78 -0.21 5.14
C GLY A 303 1.67 -0.27 3.90
N VAL A 304 2.37 0.82 3.66
CA VAL A 304 3.29 0.97 2.54
C VAL A 304 4.60 1.62 2.99
N ARG A 305 5.70 1.22 2.34
CA ARG A 305 6.95 2.00 2.33
C ARG A 305 6.96 2.81 1.03
N VAL A 306 7.05 4.14 1.13
CA VAL A 306 7.04 5.04 -0.01
C VAL A 306 8.46 5.35 -0.42
N ASP A 307 8.83 4.91 -1.63
CA ASP A 307 10.14 5.15 -2.25
C ASP A 307 10.37 6.62 -2.61
N ALA A 308 11.63 7.06 -2.56
CA ALA A 308 12.10 8.32 -3.13
C ALA A 308 11.31 9.56 -2.70
N VAL A 309 10.91 9.66 -1.42
CA VAL A 309 10.07 10.77 -0.93
C VAL A 309 10.62 12.16 -1.28
N PRO A 310 11.93 12.45 -1.16
CA PRO A 310 12.47 13.77 -1.50
C PRO A 310 12.24 14.21 -2.95
N MET A 311 12.06 13.25 -3.87
CA MET A 311 11.82 13.52 -5.29
C MET A 311 10.37 13.91 -5.59
N MET A 312 9.50 13.86 -4.60
CA MET A 312 8.13 14.32 -4.71
C MET A 312 7.91 15.60 -3.90
N PRO A 313 7.01 16.50 -4.33
CA PRO A 313 6.64 17.63 -3.49
C PRO A 313 5.98 17.11 -2.19
N ARG A 314 6.17 17.82 -1.07
CA ARG A 314 5.56 17.44 0.24
C ARG A 314 4.05 17.23 0.19
N ALA A 315 3.36 17.81 -0.79
CA ALA A 315 1.94 17.56 -1.03
C ALA A 315 1.64 16.10 -1.39
N ALA A 316 2.56 15.38 -2.03
CA ALA A 316 2.40 13.97 -2.40
C ALA A 316 2.24 13.09 -1.16
N THR A 317 3.17 13.16 -0.20
CA THR A 317 3.11 12.36 1.05
C THR A 317 1.88 12.70 1.89
N ARG A 318 1.51 13.98 1.99
CA ARG A 318 0.28 14.40 2.68
C ARG A 318 -0.97 13.83 2.03
N ARG A 319 -1.04 13.83 0.69
CA ARG A 319 -2.17 13.25 -0.05
C ARG A 319 -2.25 11.74 0.13
N LEU A 320 -1.12 11.04 0.03
CA LEU A 320 -1.04 9.59 0.24
C LEU A 320 -1.50 9.21 1.64
N SER A 321 -0.91 9.80 2.68
CA SER A 321 -1.28 9.53 4.08
C SER A 321 -2.76 9.85 4.33
N GLN A 322 -3.23 11.02 3.88
CA GLN A 322 -4.63 11.39 4.05
C GLN A 322 -5.58 10.39 3.38
N ALA A 323 -5.28 9.97 2.16
CA ALA A 323 -6.16 9.09 1.40
C ALA A 323 -6.19 7.66 1.98
N LEU A 324 -5.05 7.15 2.46
CA LEU A 324 -4.96 5.85 3.12
C LEU A 324 -5.64 5.85 4.51
N HIS A 325 -5.51 6.95 5.27
CA HIS A 325 -6.08 7.03 6.63
C HIS A 325 -7.58 7.33 6.65
N ARG A 326 -8.09 8.14 5.72
CA ARG A 326 -9.52 8.48 5.65
C ARG A 326 -10.42 7.27 5.39
N ALA A 327 -9.91 6.26 4.69
CA ALA A 327 -10.68 5.07 4.35
C ALA A 327 -10.68 4.01 5.47
N ALA A 328 -9.82 4.17 6.49
CA ALA A 328 -9.58 3.18 7.52
C ALA A 328 -10.16 3.59 8.89
N ALA A 329 -10.46 2.60 9.72
CA ALA A 329 -10.77 2.82 11.13
C ALA A 329 -9.55 3.42 11.86
N ALA A 330 -9.78 4.28 12.84
CA ALA A 330 -8.71 5.05 13.49
C ALA A 330 -7.63 4.18 14.15
N ASP A 331 -8.02 3.03 14.68
CA ASP A 331 -7.16 2.04 15.35
C ASP A 331 -6.45 1.09 14.40
N GLU A 332 -6.86 1.02 13.12
CA GLU A 332 -6.26 0.14 12.10
C GLU A 332 -5.91 0.90 10.83
N GLN A 333 -5.42 2.14 11.00
CA GLN A 333 -4.90 2.94 9.90
C GLN A 333 -3.65 2.31 9.27
N PRO A 334 -3.56 2.27 7.93
CA PRO A 334 -2.35 1.81 7.25
C PRO A 334 -1.12 2.60 7.68
N PHE A 335 -0.02 1.89 7.95
CA PHE A 335 1.26 2.52 8.25
C PHE A 335 1.90 3.07 6.98
N VAL A 336 2.43 4.29 7.04
CA VAL A 336 3.08 4.94 5.91
C VAL A 336 4.49 5.29 6.32
N LEU A 337 5.46 4.57 5.77
CA LEU A 337 6.89 4.76 6.02
C LEU A 337 7.54 5.41 4.81
N GLY A 338 8.03 6.64 4.93
CA GLY A 338 8.71 7.32 3.83
C GLY A 338 10.22 7.09 3.82
N GLU A 339 10.79 6.73 2.67
CA GLU A 339 12.23 6.81 2.48
C GLU A 339 12.65 8.25 2.21
N VAL A 340 13.33 8.86 3.18
CA VAL A 340 13.91 10.20 3.05
C VAL A 340 15.44 10.08 3.03
N PHE A 341 16.00 9.90 1.83
CA PHE A 341 17.45 9.89 1.63
C PHE A 341 17.88 11.09 0.78
N THR A 342 18.63 12.01 1.36
CA THR A 342 19.15 13.21 0.71
C THR A 342 20.68 13.24 0.67
N GLY A 343 21.33 12.08 0.82
CA GLY A 343 22.79 11.96 0.94
C GLY A 343 23.33 12.21 2.35
N PRO A 344 24.65 12.03 2.57
CA PRO A 344 25.29 12.34 3.84
C PRO A 344 25.36 13.86 4.07
N GLY A 345 24.59 14.37 5.04
CA GLY A 345 24.63 15.77 5.47
C GLY A 345 23.75 16.03 6.71
N PRO A 346 24.06 17.05 7.53
CA PRO A 346 23.27 17.43 8.71
C PRO A 346 21.86 17.98 8.37
N ASP A 347 21.59 18.23 7.10
CA ASP A 347 20.44 19.04 6.65
C ASP A 347 19.17 18.24 6.34
N GLY A 348 19.21 16.90 6.44
CA GLY A 348 18.04 16.05 6.16
C GLY A 348 16.85 16.28 7.10
N LEU A 349 17.06 16.89 8.28
CA LEU A 349 16.00 17.24 9.24
C LEU A 349 15.75 18.76 9.34
N ALA A 350 16.72 19.60 8.96
CA ALA A 350 16.63 21.05 9.13
C ALA A 350 15.70 21.73 8.10
N GLN A 351 15.34 21.01 7.03
CA GLN A 351 14.41 21.47 6.00
C GLN A 351 13.16 20.59 5.86
N ILE A 352 12.70 19.90 6.91
CA ILE A 352 11.39 19.19 6.92
C ILE A 352 10.31 20.04 7.59
#